data_AF-A0A964QYS7-F1
#
_entry.id   AF-A0A964QYS7-F1
#
_cell.length_a   1.000
_cell.length_b   1.000
_cell.length_c   1.000
_cell.angle_alpha   90.00
_cell.angle_beta   90.00
_cell.angle_gamma   90.00
#
_symmetry.space_group_name_H-M   'P 1'
#
loop_
_entity.id
_entity.type
_entity.pdbx_description
1 polymer ?
#
loop_
_entity_poly.entity_id
_entity_poly.type
_entity_poly.pdbx_seq_one_letter_code
_entity_poly.pdbx_strand_id
1 'polypeptide(L)' 'MSRNPELEALLQAKYDLDTASDEQKVTLERVYFARLDAIIARSGIPGTTRHLIEEVFVDAYREFRRAKKLEERAKLGRIR' A
#
# COMPACT_ATOMS: atom_id res chain seq x y z
N MET A 1 -18.01 5.88 3.94
CA MET A 1 -17.20 4.79 3.35
C MET A 1 -16.67 3.95 4.49
N SER A 2 -17.06 2.67 4.58
CA SER A 2 -16.51 1.77 5.60
C SER A 2 -15.02 1.62 5.31
N ARG A 3 -14.16 2.16 6.18
CA ARG A 3 -12.70 2.07 6.02
C ARG A 3 -12.33 0.61 6.20
N ASN A 4 -11.96 -0.08 5.12
CA ASN A 4 -11.42 -1.42 5.22
C ASN A 4 -9.98 -1.30 5.74
N PRO A 5 -9.71 -1.65 7.02
CA PRO A 5 -8.40 -1.43 7.62
C PRO A 5 -7.32 -2.27 6.95
N GLU A 6 -7.67 -3.42 6.37
CA GLU A 6 -6.70 -4.27 5.68
C GLU A 6 -6.27 -3.65 4.35
N LEU A 7 -7.23 -3.08 3.60
CA LEU A 7 -6.93 -2.36 2.36
C LEU A 7 -6.06 -1.14 2.65
N GLU A 8 -6.41 -0.33 3.66
CA GLU A 8 -5.60 0.82 4.05
C GLU A 8 -4.18 0.41 4.46
N ALA A 9 -4.03 -0.68 5.21
CA ALA A 9 -2.72 -1.20 5.61
C ALA A 9 -1.89 -1.71 4.41
N LEU A 10 -2.53 -2.31 3.41
CA LEU A 10 -1.87 -2.72 2.17
C LEU A 10 -1.41 -1.52 1.34
N LEU A 11 -2.28 -0.52 1.18
CA LEU A 11 -1.97 0.72 0.46
C LEU A 11 -0.84 1.50 1.14
N GLN A 12 -0.84 1.55 2.48
CA GLN A 12 0.24 2.15 3.25
C GLN A 12 1.55 1.38 3.07
N ALA A 13 1.55 0.04 3.16
CA ALA A 13 2.76 -0.76 2.96
C ALA A 13 3.37 -0.56 1.56
N LYS A 14 2.53 -0.44 0.52
CA LYS A 14 3.00 -0.12 -0.84
C LYS A 14 3.58 1.29 -0.92
N TYR A 15 2.92 2.26 -0.28
CA TYR A 15 3.42 3.63 -0.24
C TYR A 15 4.78 3.73 0.46
N ASP A 16 4.94 3.05 1.59
CA ASP A 16 6.18 2.99 2.35
C ASP A 16 7.29 2.38 1.48
N LEU A 17 7.00 1.28 0.78
CA LEU A 17 7.94 0.65 -0.15
C LEU A 17 8.35 1.58 -1.30
N ASP A 18 7.39 2.28 -1.91
CA ASP A 18 7.64 3.21 -3.03
C ASP A 18 8.41 4.47 -2.60
N THR A 19 8.37 4.83 -1.31
CA THR A 19 9.00 6.04 -0.76
C THR A 19 10.24 5.76 0.08
N ALA A 20 10.55 4.48 0.32
CA ALA A 20 11.68 4.03 1.11
C ALA A 20 13.04 4.34 0.48
N SER A 21 14.04 4.53 1.35
CA SER A 21 15.44 4.49 0.95
C SER A 21 15.85 3.07 0.52
N ASP A 22 16.92 2.96 -0.27
CA ASP A 22 17.37 1.66 -0.78
C ASP A 22 17.72 0.66 0.34
N GLU A 23 18.22 1.14 1.47
CA GLU A 23 18.50 0.32 2.66
C GLU A 23 17.23 -0.29 3.27
N GLN A 24 16.09 0.42 3.17
CA GLN A 24 14.82 0.01 3.76
C GLN A 24 13.96 -0.80 2.80
N LYS A 25 14.18 -0.68 1.49
CA LYS A 25 13.39 -1.36 0.46
C LYS A 25 13.30 -2.86 0.66
N VAL A 26 14.42 -3.53 0.97
CA VAL A 26 14.43 -5.00 1.17
C VAL A 26 13.51 -5.41 2.32
N THR A 27 13.51 -4.66 3.41
CA THR A 27 12.66 -4.95 4.58
C THR A 27 11.20 -4.67 4.27
N LEU A 28 10.90 -3.54 3.64
CA LEU A 28 9.53 -3.13 3.33
C LEU A 28 8.91 -3.98 2.21
N GLU A 29 9.72 -4.47 1.27
CA GLU A 29 9.29 -5.41 0.23
C GLU A 29 8.80 -6.71 0.86
N ARG A 30 9.53 -7.25 1.85
CA ARG A 30 9.10 -8.43 2.60
C ARG A 30 7.79 -8.18 3.34
N VAL A 31 7.63 -7.02 3.98
CA VAL A 31 6.40 -6.66 4.68
C VAL A 31 5.22 -6.55 3.71
N TYR A 32 5.44 -5.91 2.56
CA TYR A 32 4.43 -5.74 1.52
C TYR A 32 3.98 -7.09 0.94
N PHE A 33 4.93 -7.95 0.56
CA PHE A 33 4.62 -9.28 0.03
C PHE A 33 3.96 -10.19 1.07
N ALA A 34 4.37 -10.14 2.34
CA ALA A 34 3.70 -10.89 3.40
C ALA A 34 2.22 -10.50 3.55
N ARG A 35 1.88 -9.21 3.35
CA ARG A 35 0.48 -8.76 3.36
C ARG A 35 -0.30 -9.26 2.15
N LEU A 36 0.29 -9.24 0.96
CA LEU A 36 -0.34 -9.82 -0.23
C LEU A 36 -0.59 -11.31 -0.05
N ASP A 37 0.39 -12.05 0.45
CA ASP A 37 0.26 -13.49 0.70
C ASP A 37 -0.83 -13.79 1.73
N ALA A 38 -0.95 -12.98 2.79
CA ALA A 38 -2.02 -13.12 3.76
C ALA A 38 -3.41 -12.89 3.13
N ILE A 39 -3.52 -11.95 2.18
CA ILE A 39 -4.78 -11.71 1.45
C ILE A 39 -5.09 -12.89 0.51
N ILE A 40 -4.08 -13.41 -0.21
CA ILE A 40 -4.24 -14.60 -1.07
C ILE A 40 -4.70 -15.79 -0.25
N ALA A 41 -4.04 -16.05 0.89
CA ALA A 41 -4.37 -17.15 1.78
C ALA A 41 -5.80 -17.05 2.32
N ARG A 42 -6.30 -15.83 2.59
CA ARG A 42 -7.67 -15.58 3.07
C ARG A 42 -8.72 -15.60 1.98
N SER A 43 -8.39 -15.19 0.76
CA SER A 43 -9.38 -15.09 -0.33
C SER A 43 -9.90 -16.47 -0.73
N GLY A 44 -9.06 -17.50 -0.60
CA GLY A 44 -9.41 -18.87 -0.98
C GLY A 44 -9.69 -19.03 -2.48
N ILE A 45 -9.36 -18.01 -3.30
CA ILE A 45 -9.60 -18.00 -4.74
C ILE A 45 -8.41 -18.68 -5.42
N PRO A 46 -8.61 -19.86 -6.05
CA PRO A 46 -7.55 -20.57 -6.76
C PRO A 46 -6.96 -19.72 -7.88
N GLY A 47 -5.63 -19.74 -8.02
CA GLY A 47 -4.95 -18.99 -9.09
C GLY A 47 -4.78 -17.48 -8.82
N THR A 48 -5.18 -16.99 -7.63
CA THR A 48 -4.88 -15.60 -7.24
C THR A 48 -3.39 -15.43 -7.05
N THR A 49 -2.80 -14.53 -7.84
CA THR A 49 -1.39 -14.15 -7.72
C THR A 49 -1.28 -12.79 -7.06
N ARG A 50 -0.09 -12.49 -6.52
CA ARG A 50 0.23 -11.14 -6.02
C ARG A 50 -0.07 -10.06 -7.07
N HIS A 51 0.32 -10.32 -8.31
CA HIS A 51 0.12 -9.42 -9.44
C HIS A 51 -1.36 -9.11 -9.68
N LEU A 52 -2.23 -10.13 -9.67
CA LEU A 52 -3.67 -9.93 -9.84
C LEU A 52 -4.24 -9.02 -8.76
N ILE A 53 -3.83 -9.21 -7.50
CA ILE A 53 -4.27 -8.34 -6.41
C ILE A 53 -3.77 -6.91 -6.65
N GLU A 54 -2.49 -6.74 -7.05
CA GLU A 54 -1.93 -5.43 -7.39
C GLU A 54 -2.70 -4.69 -8.49
N GLU A 55 -3.13 -5.40 -9.53
CA GLU A 55 -3.96 -4.84 -10.58
C GLU A 55 -5.31 -4.35 -10.03
N VAL A 56 -5.95 -5.13 -9.15
CA VAL A 56 -7.26 -4.81 -8.58
C VAL A 56 -7.23 -3.52 -7.76
N PHE A 57 -6.17 -3.25 -7.00
CA PHE A 57 -6.09 -2.04 -6.17
C PHE A 57 -5.24 -0.91 -6.77
N VAL A 58 -4.79 -1.02 -8.02
CA VAL A 58 -3.90 -0.02 -8.63
C VAL A 58 -4.49 1.39 -8.61
N ASP A 59 -5.78 1.52 -8.89
CA ASP A 59 -6.45 2.83 -8.90
C ASP A 59 -6.67 3.36 -7.48
N ALA A 60 -7.05 2.50 -6.54
CA ALA A 60 -7.12 2.85 -5.12
C ALA A 60 -5.76 3.32 -4.59
N TYR A 61 -4.67 2.69 -5.04
CA TYR A 61 -3.31 3.11 -4.69
C TYR A 61 -2.93 4.47 -5.28
N ARG A 62 -3.31 4.75 -6.54
CA ARG A 62 -3.08 6.07 -7.15
C ARG A 62 -3.78 7.18 -6.38
N GLU A 63 -5.03 6.95 -5.98
CA GLU A 63 -5.78 7.90 -5.16
C GLU A 63 -5.17 8.08 -3.77
N PHE A 64 -4.85 6.98 -3.10
CA PHE A 64 -4.19 7.00 -1.80
C PHE A 64 -2.87 7.75 -1.82
N ARG A 65 -2.02 7.49 -2.83
CA ARG A 65 -0.74 8.18 -3.01
C ARG A 65 -0.93 9.68 -3.22
N ARG A 66 -1.93 10.10 -3.99
CA ARG A 66 -2.26 11.53 -4.18
C ARG A 66 -2.69 12.17 -2.85
N ALA A 67 -3.57 11.51 -2.10
CA ALA A 67 -4.02 11.98 -0.81
C ALA A 67 -2.86 12.12 0.20
N LYS A 68 -1.97 11.13 0.28
CA LYS A 68 -0.77 11.16 1.15
C LYS A 68 0.16 12.31 0.81
N LYS A 69 0.48 12.50 -0.47
CA LYS A 69 1.33 13.63 -0.90
C LYS A 69 0.70 14.99 -0.59
N LEU A 70 -0.62 15.12 -0.71
CA LEU A 70 -1.34 16.34 -0.33
C LEU A 70 -1.27 16.57 1.18
N GLU A 71 -1.43 15.52 1.98
CA GLU A 71 -1.32 15.56 3.45
C GLU A 71 0.09 15.99 3.90
N GLU A 72 1.14 15.41 3.31
CA GLU A 72 2.53 15.77 3.57
C GLU A 72 2.81 17.24 3.22
N ARG A 73 2.34 17.70 2.06
CA ARG A 73 2.47 19.11 1.65
C ARG A 73 1.74 20.06 2.62
N ALA A 74 0.53 19.70 3.05
CA ALA A 74 -0.23 20.51 4.00
C ALA A 74 0.45 20.59 5.37
N LYS A 75 1.10 19.51 5.83
CA LYS A 75 1.90 19.51 7.07
C LYS A 75 3.09 20.46 6.97
N LEU A 76 3.79 20.46 5.84
CA LEU A 76 4.92 21.37 5.61
C LEU A 76 4.48 22.84 5.51
N GLY A 77 3.30 23.11 4.94
CA GLY A 77 2.75 24.46 4.83
C GLY A 77 2.27 25.07 6.15
N ARG A 78 1.87 24.25 7.13
CA ARG A 78 1.41 24.71 8.46
C ARG A 78 2.54 25.12 9.41
N ILE A 79 3.79 24.80 9.08
CA ILE A 79 4.97 25.10 9.90
C ILE A 79 5.59 26.46 9.49
N ARG A 80 4.99 27.17 8.52
CA ARG A 80 5.41 28.53 8.10
C ARG A 80 4.49 29.61 8.62
#